data_AF-A0A5E6TIZ8-F1
#
_entry.id   AF-A0A5E6TIZ8-F1
#
_cell.length_a   1.000
_cell.length_b   1.000
_cell.length_c   1.000
_cell.angle_alpha   90.00
_cell.angle_beta   90.00
_cell.angle_gamma   90.00
#
_symmetry.space_group_name_H-M   'P 1'
#
loop_
_entity.id
_entity.type
_entity.pdbx_description
1 polymer ?
#
loop_
_entity_poly.entity_id
_entity_poly.type
_entity_poly.pdbx_seq_one_letter_code
_entity_poly.pdbx_strand_id
1 'polypeptide(L)'
;MQTHYLIIAACSALGLLLMAYFIRNAILRAFARIAARHATELKEYRERIAALTNDIIHLSRLPQTDPMLTWADYQTLLQAQSTLILAQLTWRAMPGTESTQLKAEKQAHKILELANRISNTVEQGAVS
;
A
#
# COMPACT_ATOMS: atom_id res chain seq x y z
N MET A 1 60.72 -42.30 -42.03
CA MET A 1 59.26 -42.11 -42.24
C MET A 1 58.48 -42.20 -40.92
N GLN A 2 58.66 -43.22 -40.09
CA GLN A 2 57.82 -43.47 -38.90
C GLN A 2 57.98 -42.45 -37.74
N THR A 3 59.16 -41.86 -37.57
CA THR A 3 59.45 -40.90 -36.48
C THR A 3 58.79 -39.53 -36.68
N HIS A 4 58.60 -39.09 -37.93
CA HIS A 4 57.93 -37.82 -38.22
C HIS A 4 56.44 -37.85 -37.88
N TYR A 5 55.74 -38.96 -38.16
CA TYR A 5 54.32 -39.10 -37.81
C TYR A 5 54.07 -39.11 -36.30
N LEU A 6 54.98 -39.69 -35.51
CA LEU A 6 54.88 -39.68 -34.04
C LEU A 6 55.01 -38.28 -33.46
N ILE A 7 55.93 -37.46 -33.98
CA ILE A 7 56.14 -36.08 -33.52
C ILE A 7 54.92 -35.21 -33.84
N ILE A 8 54.36 -35.35 -35.04
CA ILE A 8 53.15 -34.60 -35.44
C ILE A 8 51.95 -35.03 -34.61
N ALA A 9 51.77 -36.33 -34.38
CA ALA A 9 50.70 -36.85 -33.55
C ALA A 9 50.80 -36.36 -32.09
N ALA A 10 52.01 -36.36 -31.51
CA ALA A 10 52.24 -35.86 -30.16
C ALA A 10 51.96 -34.35 -30.05
N CYS A 11 52.39 -33.57 -31.04
CA CYS A 11 52.18 -32.12 -31.07
C CYS A 11 50.68 -31.78 -31.23
N SER A 12 49.94 -32.54 -32.05
CA SER A 12 48.50 -32.40 -32.22
C SER A 12 47.72 -32.77 -30.95
N ALA A 13 48.09 -33.87 -30.29
CA ALA A 13 47.47 -34.29 -29.04
C ALA A 13 47.65 -33.25 -27.92
N LEU A 14 48.84 -32.66 -27.82
CA LEU A 14 49.13 -31.60 -26.85
C LEU A 14 48.29 -30.34 -27.11
N GLY A 15 48.15 -29.95 -28.38
CA GLY A 15 47.31 -28.82 -28.78
C GLY A 15 45.83 -29.02 -28.45
N LEU A 16 45.30 -30.24 -28.67
CA LEU A 16 43.92 -30.58 -28.30
C LEU A 16 43.70 -30.55 -26.79
N LEU A 17 44.68 -31.01 -26.00
CA LEU A 17 44.61 -31.00 -24.54
C LEU A 17 44.60 -29.57 -23.99
N LEU A 18 45.45 -28.69 -24.54
CA LEU A 18 45.45 -27.26 -24.20
C LEU A 18 44.14 -26.58 -24.58
N MET A 19 43.59 -26.87 -25.77
CA MET A 19 42.31 -26.32 -26.21
C MET A 19 41.17 -26.79 -25.31
N ALA A 20 41.10 -28.08 -24.98
CA ALA A 20 40.10 -28.63 -24.06
C ALA A 20 40.20 -27.98 -22.67
N TYR A 21 41.42 -27.77 -22.17
CA TYR A 21 41.65 -27.07 -20.91
C TYR A 21 41.16 -25.62 -20.96
N PHE A 22 41.49 -24.89 -22.04
CA PHE A 22 41.10 -23.49 -22.20
C PHE A 22 39.58 -23.33 -22.32
N ILE A 23 38.92 -24.20 -23.09
CA ILE A 23 37.46 -24.25 -23.24
C ILE A 23 36.80 -24.52 -21.88
N ARG A 24 37.27 -25.52 -21.14
CA ARG A 24 36.74 -25.84 -19.80
C ARG A 24 36.85 -24.66 -18.84
N ASN A 25 38.02 -24.00 -18.82
CA ASN A 25 38.24 -22.85 -17.96
C ASN A 25 37.36 -21.65 -18.37
N ALA A 26 37.21 -21.39 -19.67
CA ALA A 26 36.35 -20.34 -20.19
C ALA A 26 34.87 -20.57 -19.80
N ILE A 27 34.39 -21.81 -19.93
CA ILE A 27 33.03 -22.22 -19.56
C ILE A 27 32.81 -22.03 -18.05
N LEU A 28 33.70 -22.53 -17.20
CA LEU A 28 33.58 -22.38 -15.75
C LEU A 28 33.56 -20.90 -15.33
N ARG A 29 34.41 -20.07 -15.95
CA ARG A 29 34.45 -18.63 -15.69
C ARG A 29 33.19 -17.90 -16.18
N ALA A 30 32.54 -18.39 -17.24
CA ALA A 30 31.27 -17.85 -17.70
C ALA A 30 30.12 -18.22 -16.73
N PHE A 31 30.04 -19.48 -16.31
CA PHE A 31 29.06 -19.93 -15.33
C PHE A 31 29.22 -19.22 -13.99
N ALA A 32 30.44 -19.06 -13.48
CA ALA A 32 30.70 -18.34 -12.24
C ALA A 32 30.22 -16.87 -12.32
N ARG A 33 30.38 -16.21 -13.47
CA ARG A 33 29.89 -14.85 -13.70
C ARG A 33 28.37 -14.77 -13.71
N ILE A 34 27.70 -15.73 -14.32
CA ILE A 34 26.22 -15.79 -14.36
C ILE A 34 25.67 -16.07 -12.96
N ALA A 35 26.26 -17.03 -12.23
CA ALA A 35 25.86 -17.35 -10.87
C ALA A 35 26.05 -16.16 -9.91
N ALA A 36 27.16 -15.43 -10.04
CA ALA A 36 27.40 -14.22 -9.25
C ALA A 36 26.36 -13.13 -9.52
N ARG A 37 26.00 -12.90 -10.80
CA ARG A 37 24.94 -11.95 -11.17
C ARG A 37 23.58 -12.35 -10.62
N HIS A 38 23.22 -13.63 -10.73
CA HIS A 38 21.96 -14.13 -10.17
C HIS A 38 21.90 -13.98 -8.64
N ALA A 39 23.02 -14.22 -7.95
CA ALA A 39 23.10 -14.04 -6.50
C ALA A 39 22.93 -12.58 -6.08
N THR A 40 23.50 -11.62 -6.84
CA THR A 40 23.34 -10.19 -6.56
C THR A 40 21.90 -9.72 -6.81
N GLU A 41 21.27 -10.17 -7.89
CA GLU A 41 19.88 -9.82 -8.20
C GLU A 41 18.92 -10.36 -7.13
N LEU A 42 19.06 -11.62 -6.72
CA LEU A 42 18.25 -12.20 -5.65
C LEU A 42 18.39 -11.46 -4.33
N LYS A 43 19.60 -11.01 -4.01
CA LYS A 43 19.86 -10.21 -2.81
C LYS A 43 19.11 -8.87 -2.87
N GLU A 44 19.19 -8.17 -4.00
CA GLU A 44 18.49 -6.91 -4.22
C GLU A 44 16.96 -7.07 -4.15
N TYR A 45 16.40 -8.11 -4.78
CA TYR A 45 14.97 -8.42 -4.68
C TYR A 45 14.54 -8.70 -3.24
N ARG A 46 15.35 -9.46 -2.49
CA ARG A 46 15.05 -9.79 -1.09
C ARG A 46 15.11 -8.55 -0.19
N GLU A 47 16.05 -7.65 -0.42
CA GLU A 47 16.15 -6.37 0.29
C GLU A 47 14.95 -5.47 -0.02
N ARG A 48 14.52 -5.39 -1.29
CA ARG A 48 13.32 -4.64 -1.68
C ARG A 48 12.04 -5.19 -1.05
N ILE A 49 11.86 -6.52 -1.04
CA ILE A 49 10.70 -7.15 -0.40
C ILE A 49 10.71 -6.87 1.11
N ALA A 50 11.87 -6.94 1.76
CA ALA A 50 12.00 -6.64 3.18
C ALA A 50 11.68 -5.16 3.48
N ALA A 51 12.18 -4.24 2.66
CA ALA A 51 11.86 -2.81 2.76
C ALA A 51 10.35 -2.56 2.59
N LEU A 52 9.75 -3.11 1.52
CA LEU A 52 8.32 -2.95 1.26
C LEU A 52 7.46 -3.57 2.37
N THR A 53 7.88 -4.73 2.90
CA THR A 53 7.20 -5.37 4.03
C THR A 53 7.29 -4.51 5.28
N ASN A 54 8.45 -3.90 5.55
CA ASN A 54 8.62 -2.99 6.67
C ASN A 54 7.76 -1.73 6.50
N ASP A 55 7.67 -1.18 5.30
CA ASP A 55 6.81 -0.04 4.98
C ASP A 55 5.33 -0.39 5.19
N ILE A 56 4.88 -1.57 4.77
CA ILE A 56 3.51 -2.05 5.01
C ILE A 56 3.25 -2.23 6.51
N ILE A 57 4.20 -2.79 7.26
CA ILE A 57 4.10 -2.92 8.72
C ILE A 57 4.06 -1.54 9.38
N HIS A 58 4.84 -0.59 8.89
CA HIS A 58 4.83 0.78 9.39
C HIS A 58 3.48 1.45 9.11
N LEU A 59 2.98 1.36 7.89
CA LEU A 59 1.67 1.88 7.47
C LEU A 59 0.51 1.25 8.24
N SER A 60 0.56 -0.05 8.53
CA SER A 60 -0.45 -0.72 9.35
C SER A 60 -0.34 -0.42 10.85
N ARG A 61 0.82 0.06 11.33
CA ARG A 61 1.03 0.53 12.70
C ARG A 61 0.77 2.02 12.89
N LEU A 62 0.68 2.80 11.82
CA LEU A 62 0.08 4.12 11.95
C LEU A 62 -1.29 3.90 12.58
N PRO A 63 -1.63 4.61 13.67
CA PRO A 63 -2.96 4.51 14.22
C PRO A 63 -3.90 4.78 13.06
N GLN A 64 -4.71 3.79 12.69
CA GLN A 64 -5.89 4.09 11.90
C GLN A 64 -6.57 5.16 12.72
N THR A 65 -6.52 6.40 12.25
CA THR A 65 -7.29 7.47 12.80
C THR A 65 -8.71 6.97 12.65
N ASP A 66 -9.26 6.41 13.73
CA ASP A 66 -10.67 6.10 13.81
C ASP A 66 -11.34 7.33 13.23
N PRO A 67 -12.17 7.17 12.19
CA PRO A 67 -12.79 8.32 11.56
C PRO A 67 -13.47 9.08 12.68
N MET A 68 -12.98 10.30 12.93
CA MET A 68 -13.31 11.10 14.11
C MET A 68 -14.84 11.28 14.25
N LEU A 69 -15.57 11.09 13.15
CA LEU A 69 -17.00 10.83 13.10
C LEU A 69 -17.32 9.65 12.18
N THR A 70 -18.19 8.77 12.66
CA THR A 70 -18.70 7.57 11.98
C THR A 70 -20.08 7.81 11.37
N TRP A 71 -20.54 6.89 10.51
CA TRP A 71 -21.91 6.93 9.97
C TRP A 71 -22.98 6.82 11.07
N ALA A 72 -22.66 6.19 12.20
CA ALA A 72 -23.54 6.14 13.37
C ALA A 72 -23.74 7.54 14.01
N ASP A 73 -22.69 8.38 14.00
CA ASP A 73 -22.78 9.76 14.48
C ASP A 73 -23.67 10.62 13.57
N TYR A 74 -23.57 10.41 12.25
CA TYR A 74 -24.46 11.05 11.27
C TYR A 74 -25.94 10.70 11.52
N GLN A 75 -26.26 9.42 11.72
CA GLN A 75 -27.63 8.99 12.05
C GLN A 75 -28.12 9.59 13.37
N THR A 76 -27.25 9.66 14.39
CA THR A 76 -27.57 10.27 15.68
C THR A 76 -27.90 11.76 15.54
N LEU A 77 -27.17 12.48 14.68
CA LEU A 77 -27.45 13.90 14.38
C LEU A 77 -28.78 14.09 13.67
N LEU A 78 -29.13 13.24 12.70
CA LEU A 78 -30.44 13.29 12.05
C LEU A 78 -31.59 13.02 13.03
N GLN A 79 -31.42 12.07 13.95
CA GLN A 79 -32.40 11.79 14.99
C GLN A 79 -32.54 12.95 16.00
N ALA A 80 -31.43 13.59 16.37
CA ALA A 80 -31.46 14.78 17.22
C ALA A 80 -32.20 15.93 16.52
N GLN A 81 -31.98 16.12 15.23
CA GLN A 81 -32.68 17.11 14.43
C GLN A 81 -34.19 16.85 14.39
N SER A 82 -34.63 15.63 14.10
CA SER A 82 -36.06 15.30 14.02
C SER A 82 -36.76 15.50 15.37
N THR A 83 -36.08 15.17 16.46
CA THR A 83 -36.57 15.40 17.84
C THR A 83 -36.71 16.89 18.14
N LEU A 84 -35.76 17.72 17.71
CA LEU A 84 -35.84 19.18 17.87
C LEU A 84 -36.96 19.80 17.04
N ILE A 85 -37.19 19.32 15.82
CA ILE A 85 -38.32 19.76 14.98
C ILE A 85 -39.64 19.39 15.64
N LEU A 86 -39.76 18.18 16.19
CA LEU A 86 -40.96 17.76 16.93
C LEU A 86 -41.18 18.61 18.18
N ALA A 87 -40.13 18.90 18.95
CA ALA A 87 -40.20 19.79 20.11
C ALA A 87 -40.61 21.21 19.70
N GLN A 88 -40.07 21.74 18.59
CA GLN A 88 -40.47 23.02 18.03
C GLN A 88 -41.95 23.05 17.63
N LEU A 89 -42.47 22.02 16.96
CA LEU A 89 -43.89 21.91 16.62
C LEU A 89 -44.77 21.87 17.87
N THR A 90 -44.31 21.19 18.92
CA THR A 90 -45.02 21.09 20.20
C THR A 90 -45.05 22.43 20.91
N TRP A 91 -43.94 23.16 20.95
CA TRP A 91 -43.87 24.51 21.51
C TRP A 91 -44.65 25.52 20.68
N ARG A 92 -44.74 25.35 19.37
CA ARG A 92 -45.58 26.19 18.50
C ARG A 92 -47.06 26.16 18.90
N ALA A 93 -47.53 25.06 19.49
CA ALA A 93 -48.88 24.96 20.04
C ALA A 93 -49.05 25.60 21.43
N MET A 94 -47.97 26.09 22.06
CA MET A 94 -47.97 26.67 23.41
C MET A 94 -47.66 28.19 23.37
N PRO A 95 -48.58 29.06 23.84
CA PRO A 95 -48.34 30.50 23.88
C PRO A 95 -47.19 30.86 24.85
N GLY A 96 -46.34 31.83 24.47
CA GLY A 96 -45.20 32.30 25.28
C GLY A 96 -43.86 31.58 25.05
N THR A 97 -43.77 30.66 24.09
CA THR A 97 -42.56 29.85 23.82
C THR A 97 -41.80 30.28 22.55
N GLU A 98 -42.06 31.46 22.01
CA GLU A 98 -41.47 31.96 20.76
C GLU A 98 -39.93 32.00 20.80
N SER A 99 -39.35 32.35 21.95
CA SER A 99 -37.90 32.41 22.12
C SER A 99 -37.23 31.02 22.14
N THR A 100 -37.91 29.99 22.64
CA THR A 100 -37.41 28.61 22.64
C THR A 100 -37.62 27.95 21.28
N GLN A 101 -38.69 28.29 20.55
CA GLN A 101 -38.90 27.88 19.15
C GLN A 101 -37.75 28.36 18.24
N LEU A 102 -37.42 29.65 18.29
CA LEU A 102 -36.32 30.23 17.49
C LEU A 102 -34.94 29.62 17.82
N LYS A 103 -34.70 29.26 19.08
CA LYS A 103 -33.46 28.58 19.50
C LYS A 103 -33.41 27.14 18.97
N ALA A 104 -34.53 26.41 19.06
CA ALA A 104 -34.65 25.04 18.56
C ALA A 104 -34.45 24.96 17.05
N GLU A 105 -35.02 25.90 16.30
CA GLU A 105 -34.86 26.00 14.85
C GLU A 105 -33.40 26.23 14.45
N LYS A 106 -32.74 27.18 15.10
CA LYS A 106 -31.31 27.46 14.88
C LYS A 106 -30.43 26.26 15.22
N GLN A 107 -30.76 25.51 16.28
CA GLN A 107 -30.02 24.30 16.65
C GLN A 107 -30.25 23.16 15.66
N ALA A 108 -31.50 22.93 15.22
CA ALA A 108 -31.84 21.93 14.22
C ALA A 108 -31.12 22.19 12.89
N HIS A 109 -31.06 23.45 12.47
CA HIS A 109 -30.37 23.83 11.23
C HIS A 109 -28.85 23.59 11.30
N LYS A 110 -28.21 23.97 12.43
CA LYS A 110 -26.78 23.73 12.65
C LYS A 110 -26.43 22.24 12.71
N ILE A 111 -27.30 21.41 13.29
CA ILE A 111 -27.11 19.96 13.36
C ILE A 111 -27.17 19.35 11.96
N LEU A 112 -28.10 19.79 11.10
CA LEU A 112 -28.18 19.33 9.71
C LEU A 112 -26.98 19.78 8.87
N GLU A 113 -26.53 21.02 9.04
CA GLU A 113 -25.32 21.52 8.37
C GLU A 113 -24.08 20.69 8.76
N LEU A 114 -23.96 20.35 10.05
CA LEU A 114 -22.89 19.53 10.57
C LEU A 114 -22.98 18.09 10.03
N ALA A 115 -24.18 17.50 10.00
CA ALA A 115 -24.46 16.20 9.40
C ALA A 115 -24.06 16.14 7.90
N ASN A 116 -24.43 17.14 7.12
CA ASN A 116 -24.07 17.23 5.69
C ASN A 116 -22.56 17.39 5.48
N ARG A 117 -21.89 18.18 6.32
CA ARG A 117 -20.42 18.30 6.28
C ARG A 117 -19.75 16.96 6.56
N ILE A 118 -20.26 16.19 7.52
CA ILE A 118 -19.74 14.85 7.84
C ILE A 118 -19.91 13.91 6.65
N SER A 119 -21.09 13.87 6.03
CA SER A 119 -21.35 13.05 4.84
C SER A 119 -20.34 13.34 3.74
N ASN A 120 -20.11 14.62 3.43
CA ASN A 120 -19.16 15.03 2.40
C ASN A 120 -17.71 14.66 2.76
N THR A 121 -17.30 14.77 4.02
CA THR A 121 -15.94 14.38 4.44
C THR A 121 -15.73 12.87 4.48
N VAL A 122 -16.75 12.09 4.84
CA VAL A 122 -16.70 10.62 4.82
C VAL A 122 -16.65 10.11 3.38
N GLU A 123 -17.44 10.70 2.47
CA GLU A 123 -17.39 10.37 1.05
C GLU A 123 -16.03 10.72 0.43
N GLN A 124 -15.43 11.86 0.78
CA GLN A 124 -14.11 12.25 0.30
C GLN A 124 -12.98 11.35 0.83
N GLY A 125 -13.07 10.89 2.08
CA GLY A 125 -12.11 9.94 2.67
C GLY A 125 -12.27 8.50 2.16
N ALA A 126 -13.39 8.15 1.55
CA ALA A 126 -13.63 6.83 0.95
C ALA A 126 -13.14 6.73 -0.51
N VAL A 127 -12.78 7.85 -1.15
CA VAL A 127 -12.35 7.94 -2.56
C VAL A 127 -10.82 8.11 -2.70
N SER A 128 -10.11 8.31 -1.59
CA SER A 128 -8.63 8.41 -1.51
C SER A 128 -7.97 7.13 -1.04
#